data_AF-A0A433RZW4-F1
#
_entry.id   AF-A0A433RZW4-F1
#
_cell.length_a   1.000
_cell.length_b   1.000
_cell.length_c   1.000
_cell.angle_alpha   90.00
_cell.angle_beta   90.00
_cell.angle_gamma   90.00
#
_symmetry.space_group_name_H-M   'P 1'
#
loop_
_entity.id
_entity.type
_entity.pdbx_description
1 polymer ?
#
loop_
_entity_poly.entity_id
_entity_poly.type
_entity_poly.pdbx_seq_one_letter_code
_entity_poly.pdbx_strand_id
1 'polypeptide(L)'
;MTRLMIALGLVAGLTAAPVLAQDAPTIADTDGNGLWSMEELKAAYPSLTEETFAAMDTSADGQIDQAELDAAMGAKLLMAE
;
A
#
# COMPACT_ATOMS: atom_id res chain seq x y z
N MET A 1 -18.56 -11.73 -52.33
CA MET A 1 -18.46 -10.28 -52.07
C MET A 1 -18.68 -10.05 -50.58
N THR A 2 -17.60 -9.74 -49.90
CA THR A 2 -17.44 -9.65 -48.44
C THR A 2 -18.36 -8.60 -47.82
N ARG A 3 -19.15 -8.97 -46.80
CA ARG A 3 -19.85 -8.00 -45.94
C ARG A 3 -19.50 -8.30 -44.49
N LEU A 4 -18.39 -7.67 -44.11
CA LEU A 4 -17.97 -7.37 -42.75
C LEU A 4 -19.11 -6.63 -42.01
N MET A 5 -19.11 -6.69 -40.67
CA MET A 5 -19.77 -5.81 -39.68
C MET A 5 -20.80 -6.52 -38.78
N ILE A 6 -20.32 -7.10 -37.67
CA ILE A 6 -21.03 -7.02 -36.40
C ILE A 6 -20.04 -6.49 -35.37
N ALA A 7 -20.25 -5.23 -35.01
CA ALA A 7 -19.63 -4.56 -33.90
C ALA A 7 -20.15 -5.18 -32.60
N LEU A 8 -19.24 -5.70 -31.76
CA LEU A 8 -19.53 -6.00 -30.38
C LEU A 8 -18.70 -5.04 -29.53
N GLY A 9 -19.30 -3.90 -29.23
CA GLY A 9 -18.81 -3.00 -28.19
C GLY A 9 -19.08 -3.64 -26.83
N LEU A 10 -18.00 -3.93 -26.10
CA LEU A 10 -18.03 -4.22 -24.67
C LEU A 10 -16.91 -3.35 -24.05
N VAL A 11 -17.26 -2.14 -23.62
CA VAL A 11 -17.33 -1.76 -22.20
C VAL A 11 -16.06 -2.07 -21.42
N ALA A 12 -15.31 -1.02 -21.10
CA ALA A 12 -14.93 -0.70 -19.73
C ALA A 12 -14.36 0.71 -19.72
N GLY A 13 -15.17 1.67 -19.28
CA GLY A 13 -14.68 2.99 -18.94
C GLY A 13 -13.74 2.84 -17.75
N LEU A 14 -12.45 3.01 -17.99
CA LEU A 14 -11.47 3.21 -16.93
C LEU A 14 -11.72 4.63 -16.40
N THR A 15 -12.70 4.76 -15.51
CA THR A 15 -12.88 5.99 -14.72
C THR A 15 -11.64 6.12 -13.87
N ALA A 16 -10.76 7.05 -14.24
CA ALA A 16 -9.69 7.52 -13.39
C ALA A 16 -10.33 8.07 -12.10
N ALA A 17 -10.38 7.24 -11.07
CA ALA A 17 -10.63 7.73 -9.72
C ALA A 17 -9.46 8.63 -9.34
N PRO A 18 -9.70 9.80 -8.72
CA PRO A 18 -8.62 10.57 -8.15
C PRO A 18 -8.06 9.72 -7.02
N VAL A 19 -6.86 9.16 -7.21
CA VAL A 19 -6.05 8.63 -6.12
C VAL A 19 -5.73 9.86 -5.27
N LEU A 20 -6.54 10.10 -4.24
CA LEU A 20 -6.17 10.99 -3.17
C LEU A 20 -5.00 10.31 -2.44
N ALA A 21 -3.79 10.56 -2.93
CA ALA A 21 -2.56 10.44 -2.17
C ALA A 21 -2.61 11.53 -1.08
N GLN A 22 -3.38 11.26 -0.02
CA GLN A 22 -3.39 12.07 1.18
C GLN A 22 -2.27 11.52 2.03
N ASP A 23 -1.25 12.36 2.27
CA ASP A 23 -0.27 12.21 3.34
C ASP A 23 0.09 10.75 3.67
N ALA A 24 0.61 10.03 2.67
CA ALA A 24 1.35 8.81 2.94
C ALA A 24 2.42 9.19 3.99
N PRO A 25 2.51 8.47 5.11
CA PRO A 25 3.45 8.82 6.16
C PRO A 25 4.85 8.95 5.57
N THR A 26 5.67 9.83 6.14
CA THR A 26 7.02 10.18 5.64
C THR A 26 8.03 9.03 5.76
N ILE A 27 7.59 7.79 5.63
CA ILE A 27 8.38 6.61 5.44
C ILE A 27 8.63 6.55 3.94
N ALA A 28 9.89 6.70 3.56
CA ALA A 28 10.27 6.62 2.16
C ALA A 28 9.98 5.20 1.65
N ASP A 29 8.87 5.04 0.94
CA ASP A 29 8.60 3.93 0.05
C ASP A 29 9.70 3.94 -1.03
N THR A 30 10.70 3.07 -0.87
CA THR A 30 11.95 3.17 -1.62
C THR A 30 11.79 2.57 -3.01
N ASP A 31 10.91 1.57 -3.14
CA ASP A 31 10.61 0.93 -4.42
C ASP A 31 9.35 1.50 -5.11
N GLY A 32 8.56 2.30 -4.40
CA GLY A 32 7.39 3.00 -4.92
C GLY A 32 6.20 2.07 -5.17
N ASN A 33 6.15 0.92 -4.50
CA ASN A 33 5.13 -0.10 -4.70
C ASN A 33 3.84 0.16 -3.89
N GLY A 34 3.86 1.13 -2.97
CA GLY A 34 2.74 1.48 -2.09
C GLY A 34 2.58 0.58 -0.85
N LEU A 35 3.58 -0.25 -0.56
CA LEU A 35 3.73 -1.13 0.59
C LEU A 35 5.08 -0.82 1.26
N TRP A 36 5.24 -1.24 2.51
CA TRP A 36 6.48 -1.09 3.26
C TRP A 36 6.98 -2.42 3.78
N SER A 37 8.15 -2.81 3.31
CA SER A 37 8.84 -4.00 3.80
C SER A 37 9.47 -3.75 5.18
N MET A 38 9.79 -4.83 5.90
CA MET A 38 10.48 -4.74 7.19
C MET A 38 11.80 -3.95 7.10
N GLU A 39 12.54 -4.09 5.99
CA GLU A 39 13.79 -3.35 5.75
C GLU A 39 13.57 -1.85 5.57
N GLU A 40 12.50 -1.45 4.88
CA GLU A 40 12.15 -0.04 4.65
C GLU A 40 11.66 0.62 5.95
N LEU A 41 10.81 -0.09 6.71
CA LEU A 41 10.39 0.39 8.03
C LEU A 41 11.57 0.44 9.01
N LYS A 42 12.50 -0.52 8.97
CA LYS A 42 13.74 -0.45 9.78
C LYS A 42 14.65 0.71 9.38
N ALA A 43 14.66 1.11 8.12
CA ALA A 43 15.43 2.27 7.67
C ALA A 43 14.86 3.57 8.24
N ALA A 44 13.53 3.70 8.35
CA ALA A 44 12.87 4.85 8.96
C ALA A 44 12.82 4.78 10.50
N TYR A 45 12.64 3.58 11.03
CA TYR A 45 12.49 3.26 12.46
C TYR A 45 13.49 2.16 12.84
N PRO A 46 14.76 2.51 13.15
CA PRO A 46 15.78 1.53 13.50
C PRO A 46 15.47 0.73 14.78
N SER A 47 14.56 1.25 15.62
CA SER A 47 14.05 0.56 16.82
C SER A 47 12.90 -0.41 16.52
N LEU A 48 12.45 -0.53 15.26
CA LEU A 48 11.38 -1.44 14.88
C LEU A 48 11.80 -2.90 15.13
N THR A 49 11.02 -3.58 15.94
CA THR A 49 11.19 -5.01 16.21
C THR A 49 10.31 -5.85 15.28
N GLU A 50 10.68 -7.11 15.07
CA GLU A 50 9.84 -8.05 14.31
C GLU A 50 8.48 -8.25 14.98
N GLU A 51 8.38 -8.14 16.30
CA GLU A 51 7.11 -8.19 17.03
C GLU A 51 6.22 -6.99 16.69
N THR A 52 6.80 -5.79 16.65
CA THR A 52 6.10 -4.57 16.22
C THR A 52 5.64 -4.69 14.77
N PHE A 53 6.51 -5.16 13.88
CA PHE A 53 6.16 -5.38 12.47
C PHE A 53 5.06 -6.43 12.32
N ALA A 54 5.15 -7.58 12.99
CA ALA A 54 4.12 -8.61 12.96
C ALA A 54 2.79 -8.15 13.58
N ALA A 55 2.84 -7.19 14.51
CA ALA A 55 1.63 -6.56 15.04
C ALA A 55 1.01 -5.53 14.08
N MET A 56 1.79 -5.03 13.10
CA MET A 56 1.32 -4.16 12.02
C MET A 56 0.81 -4.98 10.82
N ASP A 57 1.51 -6.07 10.47
CA ASP A 57 1.21 -6.97 9.36
C ASP A 57 0.05 -7.91 9.73
N THR A 58 -1.16 -7.36 9.68
CA THR A 58 -2.39 -8.10 9.97
C THR A 58 -2.76 -9.09 8.87
N SER A 59 -2.31 -8.81 7.64
CA SER A 59 -2.41 -9.66 6.46
C SER A 59 -1.51 -10.90 6.53
N ALA A 60 -0.41 -10.81 7.29
CA ALA A 60 0.67 -11.79 7.39
C ALA A 60 1.31 -12.11 6.02
N ASP A 61 1.41 -11.11 5.14
CA ASP A 61 2.06 -11.26 3.83
C ASP A 61 3.53 -10.83 3.82
N GLY A 62 4.02 -10.30 4.95
CA GLY A 62 5.41 -9.87 5.14
C GLY A 62 5.69 -8.45 4.68
N GLN A 63 4.65 -7.67 4.36
CA GLN A 63 4.71 -6.26 3.97
C GLN A 63 3.58 -5.51 4.66
N ILE A 64 3.77 -4.22 4.91
CA ILE A 64 2.76 -3.35 5.50
C ILE A 64 2.13 -2.52 4.40
N ASP A 65 0.83 -2.63 4.19
CA ASP A 65 0.12 -1.74 3.28
C ASP A 65 -0.23 -0.39 3.92
N GLN A 66 -0.69 0.57 3.12
CA GLN A 66 -1.04 1.91 3.60
C GLN A 66 -2.12 1.92 4.69
N ALA A 67 -3.10 1.01 4.64
CA ALA A 67 -4.14 0.89 5.64
C ALA A 67 -3.61 0.28 6.94
N GLU A 68 -2.74 -0.72 6.84
CA GLU A 68 -2.04 -1.30 8.00
C GLU A 68 -1.10 -0.29 8.67
N LEU A 69 -0.41 0.52 7.87
CA LEU A 69 0.46 1.57 8.37
C LEU A 69 -0.34 2.66 9.11
N ASP A 70 -1.47 3.09 8.55
CA ASP A 70 -2.37 4.05 9.21
C ASP A 70 -2.94 3.48 10.51
N ALA A 71 -3.33 2.20 10.51
CA ALA A 71 -3.78 1.50 11.70
C ALA A 71 -2.68 1.42 12.77
N ALA A 72 -1.44 1.13 12.37
CA ALA A 72 -0.28 1.10 13.25
C ALA A 72 0.03 2.48 13.87
N MET A 73 -0.09 3.55 13.08
CA MET A 73 0.09 4.92 13.56
C MET A 73 -1.03 5.34 14.51
N GLY A 74 -2.28 5.01 14.18
CA GLY A 74 -3.43 5.24 15.06
C GLY A 74 -3.33 4.46 16.38
N ALA A 75 -2.81 3.24 16.33
CA ALA A 75 -2.51 2.41 17.49
C ALA A 75 -1.26 2.85 18.25
N LYS A 76 -0.52 3.86 17.75
CA LYS A 76 0.74 4.34 18.32
C LYS A 76 1.84 3.27 18.36
N LEU A 77 1.73 2.25 17.53
CA LEU A 77 2.62 1.10 17.51
C LEU A 77 4.03 1.48 17.03
N LEU A 78 4.12 2.46 16.13
CA LEU A 78 5.37 3.08 15.65
C LEU A 78 5.89 4.23 16.52
N MET A 79 5.15 4.61 17.56
CA MET A 79 5.43 5.76 18.45
C MET A 79 5.79 5.32 19.88
N ALA A 80 5.99 4.03 20.11
CA ALA A 80 6.50 3.53 21.37
C ALA A 80 7.99 3.93 21.50
N GLU A 81 8.23 5.05 22.20
CA GLU A 81 9.53 5.41 22.78
C GLU A 81 9.89 4.50 23.97
#